data_AF-A0A668S2S0-F1
#
_entry.id   AF-A0A668S2S0-F1
#
_cell.length_a   1.000
_cell.length_b   1.000
_cell.length_c   1.000
_cell.angle_alpha   90.00
_cell.angle_beta   90.00
_cell.angle_gamma   90.00
#
_symmetry.space_group_name_H-M   'P 1'
#
loop_
_entity.id
_entity.type
_entity.pdbx_description
1 polymer ?
#
loop_
_entity_poly.entity_id
_entity_poly.type
_entity_poly.pdbx_seq_one_letter_code
_entity_poly.pdbx_strand_id
1 'polypeptide(L)'
;WSTGHDPYCFVEFYEHRHATATIAAMNGRKILGKEVKVNWATTPTSQKKDTSSHFHVFVGDLSPEITTDDIKAAFAPFGKIS
;
A
#
# COMPACT_ATOMS: atom_id res chain seq x y z
N TRP A 1 9.24 7.25 -24.35
CA TRP A 1 8.76 6.01 -23.72
C TRP A 1 9.57 5.79 -22.46
N SER A 2 9.09 6.29 -21.33
CA SER A 2 9.73 5.97 -20.05
C SER A 2 9.10 4.68 -19.59
N THR A 3 9.78 3.55 -19.80
CA THR A 3 9.50 2.31 -19.08
C THR A 3 9.98 2.48 -17.64
N GLY A 4 9.54 3.56 -16.98
CA GLY A 4 9.85 3.87 -15.61
C GLY A 4 9.02 2.92 -14.78
N HIS A 5 9.67 1.89 -14.25
CA HIS A 5 9.04 1.04 -13.27
C HIS A 5 8.92 1.90 -12.00
N ASP A 6 7.80 2.60 -11.85
CA ASP A 6 7.58 3.44 -10.68
C ASP A 6 7.72 2.57 -9.42
N PRO A 7 8.45 3.05 -8.39
CA PRO A 7 8.65 2.27 -7.19
C PRO A 7 7.30 1.92 -6.56
N TYR A 8 7.24 0.72 -5.98
CA TYR A 8 6.06 0.20 -5.32
C TYR A 8 6.45 -0.49 -4.02
N CYS A 9 5.49 -0.56 -3.10
CA CYS A 9 5.60 -1.23 -1.82
C CYS A 9 4.28 -1.95 -1.50
N PHE A 10 4.34 -2.88 -0.54
CA PHE A 10 3.15 -3.52 0.02
C PHE A 10 3.04 -3.16 1.49
N VAL A 11 1.83 -2.85 1.93
CA VAL A 11 1.50 -2.55 3.31
C VAL A 11 0.58 -3.65 3.81
N GLU A 12 0.93 -4.27 4.94
CA GLU A 12 0.10 -5.26 5.60
C GLU A 12 -0.65 -4.62 6.76
N PHE A 13 -1.97 -4.77 6.76
CA PHE A 13 -2.83 -4.38 7.87
C PHE A 13 -3.35 -5.61 8.63
N TYR A 14 -3.49 -5.46 9.95
CA TYR A 14 -4.11 -6.48 10.80
C TYR A 14 -5.64 -6.53 10.69
N GLU A 15 -6.28 -5.45 10.22
CA GLU A 15 -7.74 -5.37 10.12
C GLU A 15 -8.20 -4.95 8.72
N HIS A 16 -9.25 -5.62 8.23
CA HIS A 16 -9.84 -5.35 6.91
C HIS A 16 -10.33 -3.91 6.78
N ARG A 17 -10.91 -3.39 7.87
CA ARG A 17 -11.47 -2.03 7.91
C ARG A 17 -10.36 -0.98 7.69
N HIS A 18 -9.19 -1.18 8.29
CA HIS A 18 -8.04 -0.29 8.14
C HIS A 18 -7.50 -0.32 6.71
N ALA A 19 -7.34 -1.51 6.12
CA ALA A 19 -6.92 -1.65 4.73
C ALA A 19 -7.92 -0.99 3.75
N THR A 20 -9.22 -1.23 3.94
CA THR A 20 -10.28 -0.66 3.09
C THR A 20 -10.29 0.88 3.18
N ALA A 21 -10.24 1.43 4.40
CA ALA A 21 -10.23 2.87 4.62
C ALA A 21 -8.99 3.52 3.98
N THR A 22 -7.83 2.87 4.10
CA THR A 22 -6.58 3.33 3.49
C THR A 22 -6.68 3.36 1.98
N ILE A 23 -7.15 2.29 1.34
CA ILE A 23 -7.31 2.24 -0.11
C ILE A 23 -8.23 3.38 -0.58
N ALA A 24 -9.37 3.57 0.08
CA ALA A 24 -10.30 4.64 -0.27
C ALA A 24 -9.72 6.05 -0.08
N ALA A 25 -8.89 6.26 0.94
CA ALA A 25 -8.36 7.57 1.28
C ALA A 25 -7.04 7.92 0.55
N MET A 26 -6.23 6.92 0.21
CA MET A 26 -4.88 7.11 -0.32
C MET A 26 -4.77 6.84 -1.82
N ASN A 27 -5.69 6.06 -2.42
CA ASN A 27 -5.65 5.83 -3.86
C ASN A 27 -5.91 7.13 -4.64
N GLY A 28 -4.93 7.54 -5.46
CA GLY A 28 -4.95 8.81 -6.19
C GLY A 28 -4.54 10.01 -5.34
N ARG A 29 -4.11 9.82 -4.09
CA ARG A 29 -3.63 10.91 -3.23
C ARG A 29 -2.20 11.28 -3.61
N LYS A 30 -1.86 12.57 -3.55
CA LYS A 30 -0.49 13.03 -3.79
C LYS A 30 0.37 12.90 -2.52
N ILE A 31 1.42 12.10 -2.58
CA ILE A 31 2.49 12.02 -1.58
C ILE A 31 3.75 12.60 -2.20
N LEU A 32 4.37 13.60 -1.54
CA LEU A 32 5.53 14.33 -2.08
C LEU A 32 5.32 14.83 -3.53
N GLY A 33 4.10 15.30 -3.83
CA GLY A 33 3.75 15.83 -5.16
C GLY A 33 3.41 14.80 -6.23
N LYS A 34 3.55 13.49 -5.95
CA LYS A 34 3.23 12.41 -6.89
C LYS A 34 2.00 11.62 -6.44
N GLU A 35 1.11 11.33 -7.38
CA GLU A 35 -0.10 10.54 -7.11
C GLU A 35 0.28 9.09 -6.85
N VAL A 36 -0.11 8.57 -5.68
CA VAL A 36 0.13 7.17 -5.34
C VAL A 36 -1.07 6.32 -5.71
N LYS A 37 -0.81 5.10 -6.14
CA LYS A 37 -1.83 4.14 -6.52
C LYS A 37 -1.98 3.12 -5.40
N VAL A 38 -3.14 3.11 -4.74
CA VAL A 38 -3.38 2.23 -3.58
C VAL A 38 -4.49 1.26 -3.92
N ASN A 39 -4.22 -0.03 -3.88
CA ASN A 39 -5.18 -1.08 -4.23
C ASN A 39 -5.01 -2.30 -3.35
N TRP A 40 -5.97 -3.22 -3.37
CA TRP A 40 -5.79 -4.54 -2.77
C TRP A 40 -4.63 -5.27 -3.45
N ALA A 41 -3.72 -5.83 -2.65
CA ALA A 41 -2.67 -6.68 -3.18
C ALA A 41 -3.27 -8.07 -3.42
N THR A 42 -3.65 -8.35 -4.66
CA THR A 42 -4.14 -9.68 -5.04
C THR A 42 -2.95 -10.58 -5.32
N THR A 43 -2.66 -11.55 -4.44
CA THR A 43 -1.73 -12.63 -4.79
C THR A 43 -2.45 -13.64 -5.69
N PRO A 44 -2.05 -13.81 -6.96
CA PRO A 44 -2.54 -14.94 -7.74
C PRO A 44 -1.99 -16.22 -7.09
N THR A 45 -2.87 -17.21 -6.90
CA THR A 45 -2.59 -18.61 -6.52
C THR A 45 -2.51 -18.95 -5.01
N SER A 46 -3.56 -19.66 -4.57
CA SER A 46 -3.48 -21.01 -4.03
C SER A 46 -2.22 -21.38 -3.24
N GLN A 47 -1.97 -20.73 -2.11
CA GLN A 47 -1.37 -21.44 -1.00
C GLN A 47 -1.91 -20.87 0.29
N LYS A 48 -2.73 -21.69 0.94
CA LYS A 48 -3.10 -21.55 2.34
C LYS A 48 -1.81 -21.63 3.18
N LYS A 49 -1.06 -20.54 3.24
CA LYS A 49 -0.29 -20.22 4.44
C LYS A 49 -1.23 -19.38 5.29
N ASP A 50 -1.23 -19.61 6.59
CA ASP A 50 -2.05 -18.95 7.61
C ASP A 50 -1.90 -17.40 7.68
N THR A 51 -2.09 -16.69 6.57
CA THR A 51 -2.29 -15.24 6.53
C THR A 51 -3.78 -14.91 6.54
N SER A 52 -4.65 -15.84 6.97
CA SER A 52 -6.12 -15.70 6.93
C SER A 52 -6.67 -14.49 7.72
N SER A 53 -5.81 -13.70 8.38
CA SER A 53 -6.18 -12.49 9.12
C SER A 53 -5.39 -11.23 8.71
N HIS A 54 -4.55 -11.29 7.67
CA HIS A 54 -3.72 -10.15 7.24
C HIS A 54 -4.18 -9.61 5.89
N PHE A 55 -4.25 -8.28 5.79
CA PHE A 55 -4.82 -7.57 4.65
C PHE A 55 -3.72 -6.80 3.93
N HIS A 56 -3.31 -7.31 2.77
CA HIS A 56 -2.26 -6.70 1.98
C HIS A 56 -2.80 -5.62 1.04
N VAL A 57 -2.15 -4.46 1.08
CA VAL A 57 -2.45 -3.29 0.26
C VAL A 57 -1.23 -3.00 -0.60
N PHE A 58 -1.43 -2.96 -1.91
CA PHE A 58 -0.44 -2.52 -2.87
C PHE A 58 -0.40 -0.99 -2.91
N VAL A 59 0.80 -0.42 -2.88
CA VAL A 59 1.06 1.03 -3.02
C VAL A 59 2.08 1.22 -4.14
N GLY A 60 1.63 1.72 -5.29
CA GLY A 60 2.44 1.99 -6.48
C GLY A 60 2.51 3.47 -6.83
N ASP A 61 3.16 3.77 -7.94
CA ASP A 61 3.37 5.13 -8.43
C ASP A 61 4.12 6.01 -7.41
N LEU A 62 4.98 5.40 -6.59
CA LEU A 62 5.72 6.13 -5.57
C LEU A 62 6.78 7.03 -6.20
N SER A 63 7.13 8.12 -5.52
CA SER A 63 8.31 8.90 -5.88
C SER A 63 9.57 8.13 -5.51
N PRO A 64 10.67 8.24 -6.27
CA PRO A 64 11.95 7.65 -5.90
C PRO A 64 12.52 8.20 -4.58
N GLU A 65 12.02 9.36 -4.13
CA GLU A 65 12.38 9.98 -2.86
C GLU A 65 11.56 9.46 -1.66
N ILE A 66 10.45 8.74 -1.91
CA ILE A 66 9.63 8.17 -0.84
C ILE A 66 10.42 7.07 -0.15
N THR A 67 10.54 7.16 1.16
CA THR A 67 11.15 6.12 1.99
C THR A 67 10.08 5.26 2.66
N THR A 68 10.50 4.12 3.22
CA THR A 68 9.64 3.27 4.04
C THR A 68 9.07 4.03 5.24
N ASP A 69 9.79 5.01 5.78
CA ASP A 69 9.31 5.83 6.91
C ASP A 69 8.18 6.76 6.49
N ASP A 70 8.28 7.40 5.31
CA ASP A 70 7.20 8.22 4.74
C ASP A 70 5.93 7.39 4.52
N ILE A 71 6.06 6.17 4.00
CA ILE A 71 4.95 5.23 3.87
C ILE A 71 4.39 4.90 5.25
N LYS A 72 5.25 4.59 6.23
CA LYS A 72 4.76 4.31 7.59
C LYS A 72 4.02 5.49 8.20
N ALA A 73 4.54 6.71 8.07
CA ALA A 73 3.91 7.92 8.57
C ALA A 73 2.57 8.21 7.87
N ALA A 74 2.50 8.04 6.55
CA ALA A 74 1.27 8.25 5.79
C ALA A 74 0.19 7.21 6.09
N PHE A 75 0.58 5.98 6.46
CA PHE A 75 -0.34 4.85 6.67
C PHE A 75 -0.64 4.58 8.16
N ALA A 76 0.21 5.05 9.09
CA ALA A 76 0.02 5.00 10.54
C ALA A 76 -1.34 5.50 11.05
N PRO A 77 -1.93 6.61 10.53
CA PRO A 77 -3.24 7.06 11.02
C PRO A 77 -4.40 6.11 10.67
N PHE A 78 -4.22 5.22 9.70
CA PHE A 78 -5.28 4.28 9.31
C PHE A 78 -5.28 3.01 10.13
N GLY A 79 -4.17 2.65 10.77
CA GLY A 79 -4.07 1.47 11.60
C GLY A 79 -2.63 0.99 11.76
N LYS A 80 -2.46 -0.04 12.59
CA LYS A 80 -1.16 -0.69 12.76
C LYS A 80 -0.84 -1.47 11.49
N ILE A 81 0.33 -1.20 10.94
CA ILE A 81 0.88 -1.86 9.75
C ILE A 81 2.16 -2.61 10.12
N SER A 82 2.40 -3.77 9.49
CA SER A 82 3.59 -4.61 9.72
C SER A 82 4.67 -4.42 8.66
#